data_AF-A0A1A6B362-F1
#
_entry.id   AF-A0A1A6B362-F1
#
_cell.length_a   1.000
_cell.length_b   1.000
_cell.length_c   1.000
_cell.angle_alpha   90.00
_cell.angle_beta   90.00
_cell.angle_gamma   90.00
#
_symmetry.space_group_name_H-M   'P 1'
#
loop_
_entity.id
_entity.type
_entity.pdbx_description
1 polymer ?
#
loop_
_entity_poly.entity_id
_entity_poly.type
_entity_poly.pdbx_seq_one_letter_code
_entity_poly.pdbx_strand_id
1 'polypeptide(L)' 'MEQNEGENKKSYNYLAVGISLGIVFGTSFHNLALGISIGAALGIALSNNKTK' A
#
# COMPACT_ATOMS: atom_id res chain seq x y z
N MET A 1 1.80 -10.14 -20.86
CA MET A 1 1.28 -10.12 -19.47
C MET A 1 0.57 -8.80 -19.31
N GLU A 2 -0.71 -8.78 -19.70
CA GLU A 2 -1.55 -7.60 -19.69
C GLU A 2 -2.05 -7.36 -18.26
N GLN A 3 -1.74 -6.21 -17.69
CA GLN A 3 -2.47 -5.67 -16.55
C GLN A 3 -3.22 -4.44 -17.05
N ASN A 4 -4.44 -4.71 -17.54
CA ASN A 4 -5.50 -3.73 -17.65
C ASN A 4 -6.10 -3.56 -16.25
N GLU A 5 -5.89 -2.41 -15.61
CA GLU A 5 -6.79 -1.97 -14.56
C GLU A 5 -7.28 -0.56 -14.89
N GLY A 6 -8.52 -0.54 -15.36
CA GLY A 6 -9.24 0.67 -15.68
C GLY A 6 -9.72 1.43 -14.43
N GLU A 7 -10.37 2.53 -14.76
CA GLU A 7 -11.36 3.26 -13.96
C GLU A 7 -10.90 3.99 -12.69
N ASN A 8 -10.32 5.18 -12.92
CA ASN A 8 -10.88 6.48 -12.52
C ASN A 8 -11.95 6.45 -11.41
N LYS A 9 -11.51 6.32 -10.16
CA LYS A 9 -12.20 6.81 -8.97
C LYS A 9 -11.12 7.43 -8.09
N LYS A 10 -11.03 8.76 -8.01
CA LYS A 10 -9.97 9.48 -7.29
C LYS A 10 -10.16 9.42 -5.76
N SER A 11 -10.49 8.24 -5.24
CA SER A 11 -10.39 7.91 -3.83
C SER A 11 -8.97 7.39 -3.64
N TYR A 12 -8.07 8.26 -3.20
CA TYR A 12 -6.69 7.90 -2.89
C TYR A 12 -6.73 6.79 -1.83
N ASN A 13 -6.59 5.54 -2.27
CA ASN A 13 -6.62 4.39 -1.39
C ASN A 13 -5.22 4.27 -0.77
N TYR A 14 -5.02 4.93 0.37
CA TYR A 14 -3.76 4.95 1.10
C TYR A 14 -3.28 3.53 1.46
N LEU A 15 -4.18 2.55 1.49
CA LEU A 15 -3.86 1.14 1.60
C LEU A 15 -3.03 0.64 0.41
N ALA A 16 -3.44 0.94 -0.82
CA ALA A 16 -2.72 0.52 -2.03
C ALA A 16 -1.33 1.17 -2.10
N VAL A 17 -1.22 2.45 -1.70
CA VAL A 17 0.06 3.15 -1.59
C VAL A 17 0.93 2.53 -0.52
N GLY A 18 0.39 2.26 0.67
CA GLY A 18 1.09 1.62 1.78
C GLY A 18 1.63 0.24 1.42
N ILE A 19 0.81 -0.61 0.77
CA ILE A 19 1.22 -1.94 0.32
C ILE A 19 2.31 -1.85 -0.75
N SER A 20 2.17 -0.98 -1.75
CA SER A 20 3.18 -0.81 -2.81
C SER A 20 4.52 -0.36 -2.25
N LEU A 21 4.51 0.60 -1.32
CA LEU A 21 5.70 1.07 -0.62
C LEU A 21 6.30 -0.03 0.27
N GLY A 22 5.45 -0.77 0.96
CA GLY A 22 5.82 -1.92 1.80
C GLY A 22 6.50 -3.04 1.02
N ILE A 23 6.03 -3.37 -0.18
CA ILE A 23 6.63 -4.40 -1.05
C ILE A 23 8.04 -3.99 -1.49
N VAL A 24 8.22 -2.74 -1.92
CA VAL A 24 9.53 -2.20 -2.33
C VAL A 24 10.50 -2.21 -1.15
N PHE A 25 10.05 -1.72 0.01
CA PHE A 25 10.88 -1.70 1.21
C PHE A 25 11.20 -3.11 1.71
N GLY A 26 10.21 -4.00 1.79
CA GLY A 26 10.39 -5.40 2.20
C GLY A 26 11.33 -6.18 1.29
N THR A 27 11.27 -5.94 -0.01
CA THR A 27 12.22 -6.51 -0.98
C THR A 27 13.64 -6.01 -0.73
N SER A 28 13.81 -4.72 -0.41
CA SER A 28 15.12 -4.13 -0.10
C SER A 28 15.77 -4.70 1.17
N PHE A 29 14.98 -5.13 2.15
CA PHE A 29 15.46 -5.75 3.40
C PHE A 29 15.50 -7.29 3.33
N HIS A 30 15.26 -7.88 2.15
CA HIS A 30 15.11 -9.32 1.96
C HIS A 30 14.06 -9.95 2.91
N ASN A 31 13.13 -9.11 3.38
CA ASN A 31 12.12 -9.42 4.37
C ASN A 31 10.79 -8.81 3.92
N LEU A 32 10.18 -9.48 2.93
CA LEU A 32 8.89 -9.09 2.37
C LEU A 32 7.81 -9.02 3.45
N ALA A 33 7.84 -9.95 4.42
CA ALA A 33 6.88 -9.98 5.53
C ALA A 33 6.92 -8.70 6.38
N LEU A 34 8.11 -8.17 6.67
CA LEU A 34 8.29 -6.91 7.40
C LEU A 34 7.75 -5.74 6.58
N GLY A 35 8.06 -5.72 5.27
CA GLY A 35 7.60 -4.70 4.33
C GLY A 35 6.07 -4.66 4.16
N ILE A 36 5.44 -5.81 3.97
CA ILE A 36 3.98 -5.93 3.86
C ILE A 36 3.32 -5.52 5.19
N SER A 37 3.87 -5.96 6.33
CA SER A 37 3.32 -5.63 7.66
C SER A 37 3.39 -4.13 7.94
N ILE A 38 4.52 -3.49 7.65
CA ILE A 38 4.67 -2.03 7.83
C ILE A 38 3.81 -1.26 6.82
N GLY A 39 3.78 -1.71 5.56
CA GLY A 39 2.99 -1.08 4.50
C GLY A 39 1.49 -1.17 4.73
N ALA A 40 0.99 -2.32 5.20
CA ALA A 40 -0.39 -2.53 5.59
C ALA A 40 -0.75 -1.70 6.84
N ALA A 41 0.08 -1.74 7.87
CA ALA A 41 -0.14 -0.96 9.10
C ALA A 41 -0.22 0.55 8.81
N LEU A 42 0.73 1.07 8.00
CA LEU A 42 0.73 2.47 7.57
C LEU A 42 -0.46 2.78 6.66
N GLY A 43 -0.80 1.92 5.70
CA GLY A 43 -1.93 2.11 4.80
C GLY A 43 -3.27 2.16 5.52
N ILE A 44 -3.47 1.28 6.50
CA ILE A 44 -4.68 1.23 7.34
C ILE A 44 -4.72 2.43 8.29
N ALA A 45 -3.62 2.72 9.00
CA ALA A 45 -3.53 3.88 9.89
C ALA A 45 -3.86 5.16 9.13
N LEU A 46 -3.21 5.37 7.98
CA LEU A 46 -3.37 6.56 7.15
C LEU A 46 -4.75 6.65 6.48
N SER A 47 -5.40 5.51 6.23
CA SER A 47 -6.80 5.46 5.80
C SER A 47 -7.76 5.87 6.92
N ASN A 48 -7.50 5.41 8.16
CA ASN A 48 -8.33 5.73 9.33
C ASN A 48 -8.28 7.22 9.73
N ASN A 49 -7.15 7.89 9.51
CA ASN A 49 -7.02 9.32 9.83
C ASN A 49 -7.54 10.27 8.75
N LYS A 50 -8.17 9.77 7.68
CA LYS A 50 -8.92 10.60 6.70
C LYS A 50 -10.41 10.75 7.05
N THR A 51 -10.78 10.44 8.29
CA THR A 51 -12.09 10.70 8.89
C THR A 51 -11.92 11.61 10.12
N LYS A 52 -11.62 12.88 9.87
CA LYS A 52 -11.96 14.00 10.74
C LYS A 52 -12.05 15.28 9.91
#